data_AF-F9W523-F1
#
_entry.id   AF-F9W523-F1
#
_cell.length_a   1.000
_cell.length_b   1.000
_cell.length_c   1.000
_cell.angle_alpha   90.00
_cell.angle_beta   90.00
_cell.angle_gamma   90.00
#
_symmetry.space_group_name_H-M   'P 1'
#
loop_
_entity.id
_entity.type
_entity.pdbx_description
1 polymer ?
#
loop_
_entity_poly.entity_id
_entity_poly.type
_entity_poly.pdbx_seq_one_letter_code
_entity_poly.pdbx_strand_id
1 'polypeptide(L)'
;MEDFAKRELRRDVLVSFEERCVSTLEASGLQAFMIGSVVTEVVRHLKYLPREGETERSRSSVLCRPAARGRVPTMFHRFSSADTPVEMVAECLYKPAEKNFPVVGGFFLVDAVGEGVSFPEGAEAPTQTIVLLQVTRARNQRTSTCKVCRLRERLAASFINWREMESRLSYEIIYVQHANSAAIATRQRCGRSGTVSDLASERFWGGVDQFRVKLEAPIAKLLLQEIYDVKITEDVAAIVRDLRGVNITAVAGADSE
;
A
#
# COMPACT_ATOMS: atom_id res chain seq x y z
N MET A 1 0.69 -15.36 19.03
CA MET A 1 0.45 -15.79 17.63
C MET A 1 -0.91 -16.47 17.48
N GLU A 2 -1.32 -17.38 18.38
CA GLU A 2 -2.68 -17.98 18.40
C GLU A 2 -3.83 -16.97 18.59
N ASP A 3 -3.59 -15.90 19.37
CA ASP A 3 -4.62 -14.89 19.65
C ASP A 3 -4.96 -14.03 18.40
N PHE A 4 -3.98 -13.87 17.50
CA PHE A 4 -4.17 -13.20 16.21
C PHE A 4 -5.02 -14.06 15.27
N ALA A 5 -4.71 -15.36 15.17
CA ALA A 5 -5.43 -16.30 14.33
C ALA A 5 -6.90 -16.45 14.77
N LYS A 6 -7.18 -16.56 16.09
CA LYS A 6 -8.55 -16.70 16.62
C LYS A 6 -9.39 -15.42 16.46
N ARG A 7 -8.77 -14.24 16.52
CA ARG A 7 -9.47 -12.95 16.43
C ARG A 7 -9.79 -12.56 14.98
N GLU A 8 -8.97 -12.96 14.02
CA GLU A 8 -9.25 -12.79 12.58
C GLU A 8 -10.30 -13.81 12.08
N LEU A 9 -10.19 -15.09 12.49
CA LEU A 9 -11.20 -16.13 12.19
C LEU A 9 -12.62 -15.75 12.67
N ARG A 10 -12.76 -15.17 13.87
CA ARG A 10 -14.08 -14.75 14.40
C ARG A 10 -14.71 -13.59 13.62
N ARG A 11 -13.91 -12.72 12.98
CA ARG A 11 -14.44 -11.62 12.17
C ARG A 11 -14.85 -12.09 10.79
N ASP A 12 -14.09 -13.00 10.19
CA ASP A 12 -14.32 -13.45 8.81
C ASP A 12 -15.50 -14.41 8.65
N VAL A 13 -15.94 -15.10 9.72
CA VAL A 13 -17.10 -16.00 9.68
C VAL A 13 -18.43 -15.26 9.42
N LEU A 14 -18.55 -13.98 9.82
CA LEU A 14 -19.79 -13.20 9.76
C LEU A 14 -19.87 -12.21 8.58
N VAL A 15 -18.82 -12.09 7.77
CA VAL A 15 -18.81 -11.23 6.58
C VAL A 15 -19.04 -12.04 5.31
N SER A 16 -19.58 -11.38 4.30
CA SER A 16 -19.86 -11.97 3.00
C SER A 16 -18.58 -12.54 2.38
N PHE A 17 -18.72 -13.51 1.48
CA PHE A 17 -17.59 -14.08 0.75
C PHE A 17 -16.78 -13.01 0.01
N GLU A 18 -17.46 -12.03 -0.59
CA GLU A 18 -16.83 -10.90 -1.27
C GLU A 18 -16.01 -10.03 -0.31
N GLU A 19 -16.55 -9.71 0.87
CA GLU A 19 -15.82 -8.96 1.91
C GLU A 19 -14.61 -9.73 2.44
N ARG A 20 -14.70 -11.06 2.60
CA ARG A 20 -13.54 -11.90 2.95
C ARG A 20 -12.44 -11.85 1.89
N CYS A 21 -12.82 -11.93 0.61
CA CYS A 21 -11.86 -11.84 -0.48
C CYS A 21 -11.16 -10.47 -0.54
N VAL A 22 -11.89 -9.38 -0.28
CA VAL A 22 -11.32 -8.02 -0.23
C VAL A 22 -10.37 -7.88 0.96
N SER A 23 -10.79 -8.31 2.16
CA SER A 23 -9.96 -8.29 3.37
C SER A 23 -8.67 -9.08 3.20
N THR A 24 -8.77 -10.28 2.61
CA THR A 24 -7.62 -11.15 2.33
C THR A 24 -6.67 -10.53 1.31
N LEU A 25 -7.21 -9.93 0.23
CA LEU A 25 -6.41 -9.25 -0.77
C LEU A 25 -5.69 -8.03 -0.19
N GLU A 26 -6.36 -7.26 0.65
CA GLU A 26 -5.76 -6.11 1.33
C GLU A 26 -4.67 -6.53 2.31
N ALA A 27 -4.94 -7.53 3.16
CA ALA A 27 -3.93 -8.07 4.09
C ALA A 27 -2.71 -8.64 3.33
N SER A 28 -2.95 -9.50 2.34
CA SER A 28 -1.88 -10.12 1.54
C SER A 28 -1.11 -9.08 0.72
N GLY A 29 -1.81 -8.08 0.15
CA GLY A 29 -1.19 -7.01 -0.63
C GLY A 29 -0.30 -6.07 0.19
N LEU A 30 -0.61 -5.89 1.47
CA LEU A 30 0.25 -5.15 2.41
C LEU A 30 1.43 -6.02 2.88
N GLN A 31 1.16 -7.26 3.29
CA GLN A 31 2.19 -8.19 3.76
C GLN A 31 3.21 -8.56 2.67
N ALA A 32 2.82 -8.46 1.39
CA ALA A 32 3.72 -8.54 0.24
C ALA A 32 5.00 -7.70 0.41
N PHE A 33 4.89 -6.53 1.03
CA PHE A 33 6.01 -5.61 1.22
C PHE A 33 6.96 -6.02 2.34
N MET A 34 6.60 -7.00 3.16
CA MET A 34 7.47 -7.56 4.20
C MET A 34 8.34 -8.72 3.69
N ILE A 35 8.19 -9.12 2.43
CA ILE A 35 8.92 -10.23 1.81
C ILE A 35 9.92 -9.67 0.79
N GLY A 36 11.22 -9.86 1.03
CA GLY A 36 12.27 -9.25 0.21
C GLY A 36 12.27 -9.69 -1.26
N SER A 37 11.97 -10.97 -1.54
CA SER A 37 11.85 -11.49 -2.92
C SER A 37 10.68 -10.83 -3.66
N VAL A 38 9.53 -10.70 -2.99
CA VAL A 38 8.33 -10.02 -3.53
C VAL A 38 8.60 -8.54 -3.75
N VAL A 39 9.21 -7.82 -2.80
CA VAL A 39 9.56 -6.39 -2.99
C VAL A 39 10.50 -6.20 -4.17
N THR A 40 11.49 -7.08 -4.32
CA THR A 40 12.42 -7.05 -5.46
C THR A 40 11.66 -7.19 -6.79
N GLU A 41 10.69 -8.09 -6.84
CA GLU A 41 9.87 -8.28 -8.04
C GLU A 41 8.89 -7.13 -8.25
N VAL A 42 8.21 -6.64 -7.21
CA VAL A 42 7.34 -5.45 -7.26
C VAL A 42 8.08 -4.26 -7.86
N VAL A 43 9.32 -4.01 -7.45
CA VAL A 43 10.16 -2.91 -7.96
C VAL A 43 10.40 -3.02 -9.47
N ARG A 44 10.53 -4.23 -10.02
CA ARG A 44 10.69 -4.45 -11.47
C ARG A 44 9.43 -4.11 -12.27
N HIS A 45 8.26 -4.27 -11.67
CA HIS A 45 6.97 -4.02 -12.33
C HIS A 45 6.34 -2.68 -11.95
N LEU A 46 7.01 -1.90 -11.09
CA LEU A 46 6.53 -0.62 -10.62
C LEU A 46 6.55 0.40 -11.76
N LYS A 47 5.41 1.08 -11.98
CA LYS A 47 5.29 2.12 -13.01
C LYS A 47 4.93 3.45 -12.37
N TYR A 48 5.72 4.46 -12.66
CA TYR A 48 5.43 5.83 -12.25
C TYR A 48 4.20 6.37 -12.99
N LEU A 49 3.38 7.15 -12.30
CA LEU A 49 2.22 7.86 -12.84
C LEU A 49 2.57 9.35 -12.98
N PRO A 50 2.93 9.82 -14.19
CA PRO A 50 3.58 11.11 -14.37
C PRO A 50 2.71 12.30 -14.01
N ARG A 51 3.36 13.38 -13.56
CA ARG A 51 2.76 14.72 -13.55
C ARG A 51 2.69 15.25 -14.99
N GLU A 52 2.00 16.37 -15.16
CA GLU A 52 1.96 17.07 -16.43
C GLU A 52 3.38 17.48 -16.86
N GLY A 53 3.76 17.13 -18.10
CA GLY A 53 5.11 17.34 -18.63
C GLY A 53 6.14 16.27 -18.25
N GLU A 54 5.80 15.29 -17.40
CA GLU A 54 6.68 14.18 -17.04
C GLU A 54 6.37 12.91 -17.87
N THR A 55 7.31 11.96 -17.85
CA THR A 55 7.16 10.62 -18.45
C THR A 55 7.27 9.53 -17.38
N GLU A 56 6.90 8.28 -17.70
CA GLU A 56 7.07 7.15 -16.75
C GLU A 56 8.53 6.95 -16.30
N ARG A 57 9.52 7.50 -17.04
CA ARG A 57 10.95 7.42 -16.70
C ARG A 57 11.45 8.59 -15.84
N SER A 58 10.61 9.60 -15.60
CA SER A 58 11.01 10.82 -14.90
C SER A 58 11.28 10.60 -13.40
N ARG A 59 10.72 9.54 -12.80
CA ARG A 59 10.87 9.22 -11.37
C ARG A 59 11.03 7.72 -11.16
N SER A 60 11.85 7.37 -10.19
CA SER A 60 11.98 6.01 -9.65
C SER A 60 11.61 6.02 -8.18
N SER A 61 10.92 4.98 -7.71
CA SER A 61 10.59 4.85 -6.29
C SER A 61 11.84 4.72 -5.42
N VAL A 62 11.76 5.17 -4.17
CA VAL A 62 12.75 4.91 -3.12
C VAL A 62 13.03 3.41 -2.97
N LEU A 63 12.03 2.57 -3.24
CA LEU A 63 12.17 1.11 -3.23
C LEU A 63 13.12 0.60 -4.31
N CYS A 64 13.55 1.40 -5.29
CA CYS A 64 14.59 1.00 -6.24
C CYS A 64 15.97 0.89 -5.57
N ARG A 65 16.20 1.51 -4.41
CA ARG A 65 17.49 1.54 -3.70
C ARG A 65 17.68 0.28 -2.85
N PRO A 66 18.55 -0.68 -3.20
CA PRO A 66 18.63 -1.97 -2.49
C PRO A 66 19.07 -1.87 -1.04
N ALA A 67 19.96 -0.92 -0.73
CA ALA A 67 20.50 -0.68 0.60
C ALA A 67 19.66 0.28 1.46
N ALA A 68 18.51 0.76 0.97
CA ALA A 68 17.68 1.67 1.76
C ALA A 68 17.10 0.96 2.98
N ARG A 69 17.32 1.52 4.17
CA ARG A 69 16.83 0.95 5.42
C ARG A 69 15.31 1.05 5.44
N GLY A 70 14.64 -0.04 5.85
CA GLY A 70 13.19 -0.11 5.81
C GLY A 70 12.59 -0.34 4.42
N ARG A 71 13.40 -0.56 3.37
CA ARG A 71 12.91 -1.00 2.05
C ARG A 71 12.00 -2.23 2.15
N VAL A 72 12.31 -3.14 3.07
CA VAL A 72 11.51 -4.31 3.41
C VAL A 72 11.24 -4.24 4.91
N PRO A 73 10.03 -3.89 5.36
CA PRO A 73 9.69 -3.89 6.78
C PRO A 73 9.76 -5.29 7.38
N THR A 74 10.34 -5.39 8.57
CA THR A 74 10.46 -6.62 9.37
C THR A 74 9.48 -6.64 10.54
N MET A 75 8.97 -5.47 10.93
CA MET A 75 7.96 -5.31 11.97
C MET A 75 6.59 -4.95 11.37
N PHE A 76 5.52 -5.32 12.06
CA PHE A 76 4.15 -4.96 11.70
C PHE A 76 3.45 -4.34 12.91
N HIS A 77 2.89 -3.15 12.74
CA HIS A 77 2.21 -2.44 13.82
C HIS A 77 0.82 -1.97 13.37
N ARG A 78 -0.20 -2.38 14.12
CA ARG A 78 -1.58 -1.89 13.92
C ARG A 78 -1.82 -0.73 14.87
N PHE A 79 -2.27 0.42 14.36
CA PHE A 79 -2.51 1.63 15.15
C PHE A 79 -3.90 2.22 14.89
N SER A 80 -4.44 2.95 15.85
CA SER A 80 -5.58 3.84 15.67
C SER A 80 -5.19 5.28 16.01
N SER A 81 -5.81 6.26 15.34
CA SER A 81 -5.63 7.66 15.72
C SER A 81 -6.22 8.03 17.09
N ALA A 82 -6.97 7.11 17.71
CA ALA A 82 -7.50 7.26 19.07
C ALA A 82 -6.60 6.63 20.15
N ASP A 83 -5.59 5.86 19.75
CA ASP A 83 -4.66 5.21 20.67
C ASP A 83 -3.58 6.19 21.17
N THR A 84 -2.79 5.76 22.15
CA THR A 84 -1.58 6.48 22.53
C THR A 84 -0.64 6.58 21.32
N PRO A 85 -0.19 7.79 20.95
CA PRO A 85 0.71 7.96 19.81
C PRO A 85 2.02 7.18 20.03
N VAL A 86 2.57 6.64 18.95
CA VAL A 86 3.80 5.83 18.98
C VAL A 86 4.92 6.51 18.21
N GLU A 87 6.15 6.05 18.36
CA GLU A 87 7.24 6.53 17.51
C GLU A 87 7.15 5.88 16.13
N MET A 88 7.21 6.70 15.07
CA MET A 88 7.35 6.19 13.71
C MET A 88 8.81 5.81 13.48
N VAL A 89 9.07 4.54 13.19
CA VAL A 89 10.41 4.00 12.95
C VAL A 89 10.49 3.37 11.55
N ALA A 90 11.70 3.33 10.99
CA ALA A 90 11.98 2.52 9.81
C ALA A 90 11.75 1.03 10.11
N GLU A 91 11.63 0.22 9.05
CA GLU A 91 11.49 -1.25 9.15
C GLU A 91 10.16 -1.71 9.76
N CYS A 92 9.21 -0.80 10.02
CA CYS A 92 7.87 -1.12 10.48
C CYS A 92 6.81 -0.81 9.43
N LEU A 93 5.96 -1.80 9.13
CA LEU A 93 4.74 -1.65 8.34
C LEU A 93 3.58 -1.28 9.26
N TYR A 94 3.08 -0.06 9.11
CA TYR A 94 1.96 0.47 9.87
C TYR A 94 0.65 0.21 9.13
N LYS A 95 -0.30 -0.47 9.79
CA LYS A 95 -1.66 -0.68 9.29
C LYS A 95 -2.67 0.03 10.20
N PRO A 96 -3.49 0.95 9.67
CA PRO A 96 -4.58 1.52 10.44
C PRO A 96 -5.60 0.46 10.89
N ALA A 97 -6.14 0.62 12.09
CA ALA A 97 -7.19 -0.25 12.63
C ALA A 97 -8.58 0.09 12.05
N GLU A 98 -8.79 1.32 11.59
CA GLU A 98 -10.08 1.78 11.07
C GLU A 98 -10.33 1.25 9.65
N LYS A 99 -11.48 0.60 9.44
CA LYS A 99 -11.89 0.08 8.11
C LYS A 99 -11.95 1.13 7.00
N ASN A 100 -12.19 2.40 7.34
CA ASN A 100 -12.33 3.52 6.40
C ASN A 100 -11.18 4.52 6.55
N PHE A 101 -9.96 4.05 6.82
CA PHE A 101 -8.83 4.95 6.91
C PHE A 101 -8.66 5.75 5.60
N PRO A 102 -8.42 7.07 5.67
CA PRO A 102 -8.41 7.88 4.47
C PRO A 102 -7.28 7.46 3.52
N VAL A 103 -7.62 7.21 2.26
CA VAL A 103 -6.72 7.04 1.10
C VAL A 103 -5.88 5.76 1.11
N VAL A 104 -5.38 5.27 2.24
CA VAL A 104 -4.35 4.21 2.28
C VAL A 104 -4.75 3.04 3.18
N GLY A 105 -4.32 1.83 2.83
CA GLY A 105 -4.52 0.62 3.63
C GLY A 105 -3.36 0.31 4.59
N GLY A 106 -2.21 0.93 4.37
CA GLY A 106 -1.02 0.84 5.22
C GLY A 106 0.12 1.68 4.66
N PHE A 107 1.21 1.81 5.41
CA PHE A 107 2.41 2.52 4.95
C PHE A 107 3.63 2.13 5.80
N PHE A 108 4.81 2.48 5.31
CA PHE A 108 6.06 2.28 6.04
C PHE A 108 7.06 3.38 5.71
N LEU A 109 8.04 3.56 6.60
CA LEU A 109 9.10 4.54 6.45
C LEU A 109 10.35 3.87 5.84
N VAL A 110 10.88 4.48 4.79
CA VAL A 110 12.13 4.09 4.14
C VAL A 110 13.15 5.19 4.36
N ASP A 111 14.27 4.86 5.00
CA ASP A 111 15.39 5.76 5.14
C ASP A 111 16.34 5.58 3.95
N ALA A 112 16.46 6.63 3.16
CA ALA A 112 17.22 6.63 1.92
C ALA A 112 18.66 7.15 2.12
N VAL A 113 19.05 7.43 3.37
CA VAL A 113 20.43 7.71 3.78
C VAL A 113 21.20 6.38 3.78
N GLY A 114 21.74 6.01 2.62
CA GLY A 114 22.85 5.06 2.60
C GLY A 114 24.12 5.72 3.15
N GLU A 115 25.06 4.93 3.67
CA GLU A 115 26.41 5.43 3.95
C GLU A 115 27.01 6.07 2.68
N GLY A 116 27.64 7.25 2.83
CA GLY A 116 28.45 7.88 1.77
C GLY A 116 27.77 8.93 0.88
N VAL A 117 26.61 9.49 1.25
CA VAL A 117 25.96 10.55 0.45
C VAL A 117 26.25 11.94 1.02
N SER A 118 27.11 12.70 0.34
CA SER A 118 27.36 14.12 0.64
C SER A 118 26.28 14.99 0.02
N PHE A 119 25.68 15.87 0.81
CA PHE A 119 24.77 16.92 0.31
C PHE A 119 25.56 18.19 -0.03
N PRO A 120 25.10 18.99 -1.01
CA PRO A 120 25.60 20.35 -1.20
C PRO A 120 25.46 21.15 0.11
N GLU A 121 26.45 21.97 0.43
CA GLU A 121 26.43 22.84 1.61
C GLU A 121 25.18 23.74 1.57
N GLY A 122 24.27 23.56 2.53
CA GLY A 122 23.02 24.33 2.65
C GLY A 122 21.75 23.67 2.10
N ALA A 123 21.79 22.45 1.54
CA ALA A 123 20.58 21.72 1.15
C ALA A 123 20.19 20.64 2.18
N GLU A 124 19.07 20.81 2.90
CA GLU A 124 18.43 19.70 3.62
C GLU A 124 17.73 18.79 2.60
N ALA A 125 18.40 17.72 2.18
CA ALA A 125 17.72 16.70 1.41
C ALA A 125 16.76 15.91 2.31
N PRO A 126 15.55 15.57 1.84
CA PRO A 126 14.69 14.64 2.56
C PRO A 126 15.43 13.30 2.69
N THR A 127 15.73 12.93 3.93
CA THR A 127 16.46 11.71 4.26
C THR A 127 15.55 10.49 4.20
N GLN A 128 14.25 10.69 4.35
CA GLN A 128 13.27 9.62 4.57
C GLN A 128 12.05 9.78 3.67
N THR A 129 11.51 8.65 3.22
CA THR A 129 10.31 8.57 2.40
C THR A 129 9.26 7.71 3.09
N ILE A 130 8.04 8.24 3.23
CA ILE A 130 6.88 7.42 3.56
C ILE A 130 6.35 6.80 2.28
N VAL A 131 6.33 5.46 2.24
CA VAL A 131 5.71 4.68 1.18
C VAL A 131 4.31 4.29 1.62
N LEU A 132 3.32 4.98 1.07
CA LEU A 132 1.90 4.73 1.26
C LEU A 132 1.46 3.56 0.36
N LEU A 133 0.70 2.62 0.91
CA LEU A 133 0.18 1.46 0.19
C LEU A 133 -1.34 1.56 0.09
N GLN A 134 -1.85 1.45 -1.12
CA GLN A 134 -3.28 1.36 -1.39
C GLN A 134 -3.57 0.15 -2.26
N VAL A 135 -4.09 -0.91 -1.63
CA VAL A 135 -4.56 -2.10 -2.34
C VAL A 135 -5.93 -1.81 -2.94
N THR A 136 -6.09 -1.99 -4.25
CA THR A 136 -7.31 -1.62 -4.96
C THR A 136 -7.62 -2.54 -6.13
N ARG A 137 -8.91 -2.84 -6.32
CA ARG A 137 -9.44 -3.40 -7.58
C ARG A 137 -9.95 -2.31 -8.53
N ALA A 138 -10.21 -1.12 -8.00
CA ALA A 138 -10.77 -0.01 -8.77
C ALA A 138 -9.71 0.66 -9.65
N ARG A 139 -10.11 0.99 -10.89
CA ARG A 139 -9.30 1.72 -11.88
C ARG A 139 -9.05 3.18 -11.49
N ASN A 140 -10.00 3.80 -10.80
CA ASN A 140 -9.92 5.19 -10.39
C ASN A 140 -10.61 5.35 -9.04
N GLN A 141 -9.84 5.64 -8.01
CA GLN A 141 -10.40 6.12 -6.76
C GLN A 141 -10.22 7.64 -6.76
N ARG A 142 -11.33 8.37 -6.87
CA ARG A 142 -11.27 9.82 -6.68
C ARG A 142 -10.86 10.09 -5.23
N THR A 143 -9.71 10.70 -5.06
CA THR A 143 -9.27 11.24 -3.78
C THR A 143 -9.72 12.69 -3.71
N SER A 144 -10.20 13.12 -2.54
CA SER A 144 -10.59 14.51 -2.29
C SER A 144 -9.63 15.16 -1.31
N THR A 145 -9.56 16.48 -1.36
CA THR A 145 -8.76 17.28 -0.42
C THR A 145 -9.13 16.99 1.03
N CYS A 146 -10.42 16.82 1.35
CA CYS A 146 -10.86 16.44 2.68
C CYS A 146 -10.28 15.08 3.12
N LYS A 147 -10.20 14.07 2.23
CA LYS A 147 -9.58 12.77 2.56
C LYS A 147 -8.07 12.91 2.78
N VAL A 148 -7.40 13.72 1.97
CA VAL A 148 -5.96 13.99 2.12
C VAL A 148 -5.66 14.76 3.41
N CYS A 149 -6.49 15.76 3.75
CA CYS A 149 -6.39 16.49 5.01
C CYS A 149 -6.51 15.54 6.19
N ARG A 150 -7.54 14.69 6.19
CA ARG A 150 -7.76 13.68 7.25
C ARG A 150 -6.63 12.66 7.33
N LEU A 151 -6.04 12.25 6.21
CA LEU A 151 -4.85 11.38 6.22
C LEU A 151 -3.72 12.05 7.01
N ARG A 152 -3.40 13.30 6.67
CA ARG A 152 -2.32 14.06 7.34
C ARG A 152 -2.60 14.28 8.82
N GLU A 153 -3.82 14.67 9.17
CA GLU A 153 -4.24 14.84 10.57
C GLU A 153 -4.10 13.56 11.37
N ARG A 154 -4.49 12.40 10.80
CA ARG A 154 -4.38 11.11 11.48
C ARG A 154 -2.94 10.67 11.65
N LEU A 155 -2.08 10.88 10.65
CA LEU A 155 -0.65 10.60 10.79
C LEU A 155 -0.04 11.49 11.89
N ALA A 156 -0.34 12.79 11.87
CA ALA A 156 0.14 13.71 12.90
C ALA A 156 -0.33 13.36 14.32
N ALA A 157 -1.56 12.86 14.46
CA ALA A 157 -2.10 12.43 15.74
C ALA A 157 -1.52 11.09 16.22
N SER A 158 -1.10 10.21 15.31
CA SER A 158 -0.69 8.85 15.66
C SER A 158 0.79 8.71 15.98
N PHE A 159 1.62 9.69 15.59
CA PHE A 159 3.09 9.59 15.72
C PHE A 159 3.72 10.75 16.48
N ILE A 160 4.40 10.45 17.59
CA ILE A 160 4.99 11.47 18.48
C ILE A 160 6.08 12.31 17.79
N ASN A 161 6.85 11.71 16.89
CA ASN A 161 7.94 12.33 16.17
C ASN A 161 7.51 12.99 14.85
N TRP A 162 6.20 13.01 14.54
CA TRP A 162 5.67 13.55 13.28
C TRP A 162 6.12 14.99 13.02
N ARG A 163 6.00 15.88 14.02
CA ARG A 163 6.30 17.31 13.89
C ARG A 163 7.76 17.57 13.50
N GLU A 164 8.68 16.73 13.97
CA GLU A 164 10.12 16.84 13.71
C GLU A 164 10.53 16.22 12.35
N MET A 165 9.71 15.31 11.84
CA MET A 165 9.97 14.60 10.59
C MET A 165 9.29 15.25 9.39
N GLU A 166 8.12 15.90 9.56
CA GLU A 166 7.29 16.36 8.44
C GLU A 166 8.05 17.20 7.40
N SER A 167 9.00 18.04 7.82
CA SER A 167 9.82 18.87 6.91
C SER A 167 10.85 18.08 6.10
N ARG A 168 11.24 16.88 6.54
CA ARG A 168 12.28 16.03 5.93
C ARG A 168 11.72 14.81 5.20
N LEU A 169 10.39 14.71 5.12
CA LEU A 169 9.70 13.57 4.50
C LEU A 169 9.36 13.82 3.04
N SER A 170 9.78 12.90 2.17
CA SER A 170 9.12 12.67 0.88
C SER A 170 8.01 11.65 1.01
N TYR A 171 7.05 11.69 0.07
CA TYR A 171 5.90 10.79 0.07
C TYR A 171 5.78 10.11 -1.27
N GLU A 172 5.64 8.79 -1.23
CA GLU A 172 5.27 7.96 -2.37
C GLU A 172 3.96 7.25 -2.06
N ILE A 173 3.12 7.02 -3.07
CA ILE A 173 2.00 6.10 -2.95
C ILE A 173 2.07 5.04 -4.04
N ILE A 174 1.93 3.78 -3.64
CA ILE A 174 1.89 2.62 -4.52
C ILE A 174 0.47 2.08 -4.54
N TYR A 175 -0.18 2.17 -5.70
CA TYR A 175 -1.43 1.48 -5.97
C TYR A 175 -1.14 0.02 -6.30
N VAL A 176 -1.47 -0.87 -5.37
CA VAL A 176 -1.32 -2.31 -5.51
C VAL A 176 -2.60 -2.87 -6.12
N GLN A 177 -2.54 -3.17 -7.42
CA GLN A 177 -3.68 -3.58 -8.21
C GLN A 177 -3.80 -5.10 -8.30
N HIS A 178 -5.02 -5.62 -8.21
CA HIS A 178 -5.30 -7.01 -8.52
C HIS A 178 -4.90 -7.34 -9.98
N ALA A 179 -4.37 -8.54 -10.24
CA ALA A 179 -3.93 -8.99 -11.57
C ALA A 179 -4.95 -8.74 -12.69
N ASN A 180 -6.22 -9.02 -12.40
CA ASN A 180 -7.32 -8.91 -13.37
C ASN A 180 -7.97 -7.51 -13.42
N SER A 181 -7.49 -6.55 -12.62
CA SER A 181 -8.06 -5.19 -12.64
C SER A 181 -7.56 -4.38 -13.83
N ALA A 182 -8.40 -3.47 -14.33
CA ALA A 182 -8.00 -2.50 -15.33
C ALA A 182 -6.90 -1.60 -14.77
N ALA A 183 -5.80 -1.46 -15.50
CA ALA A 183 -4.64 -0.69 -15.04
C ALA A 183 -4.98 0.79 -14.82
N ILE A 184 -4.48 1.36 -13.72
CA ILE A 184 -4.57 2.80 -13.45
C ILE A 184 -3.68 3.53 -14.45
N ALA A 185 -4.22 4.10 -15.51
CA ALA A 185 -3.41 4.70 -16.57
C ALA A 185 -2.86 6.09 -16.23
N THR A 186 -3.50 6.80 -15.31
CA THR A 186 -3.22 8.20 -15.02
C THR A 186 -3.10 8.43 -13.52
N ARG A 187 -2.25 9.39 -13.16
CA ARG A 187 -2.13 9.90 -11.78
C ARG A 187 -3.52 10.28 -11.22
N GLN A 188 -3.76 9.95 -9.96
CA GLN A 188 -4.99 10.36 -9.28
C GLN A 188 -4.96 11.85 -8.97
N ARG A 189 -6.00 12.56 -9.40
CA ARG A 189 -6.21 13.97 -9.06
C ARG A 189 -6.83 14.09 -7.66
N CYS A 190 -6.48 15.16 -6.95
CA CYS A 190 -7.14 15.55 -5.71
C CYS A 190 -8.30 16.49 -6.06
N GLY A 191 -9.55 16.06 -5.86
CA GLY A 191 -10.72 16.92 -6.07
C GLY A 191 -10.93 17.86 -4.89
N ARG A 192 -11.15 19.16 -5.16
CA ARG A 192 -11.51 20.16 -4.13
C ARG A 192 -12.80 19.79 -3.43
N SER A 193 -12.85 20.06 -2.13
CA SER A 193 -14.02 19.82 -1.28
C SER A 193 -14.79 21.10 -0.96
N GLY A 194 -14.25 22.27 -1.31
CA GLY A 194 -14.83 23.58 -1.02
C GLY A 194 -14.39 24.19 0.31
N THR A 195 -13.25 23.74 0.89
CA THR A 195 -12.79 24.18 2.22
C THR A 195 -11.43 24.88 2.19
N VAL A 196 -11.09 25.65 3.23
CA VAL A 196 -9.79 26.36 3.35
C VAL A 196 -8.60 25.38 3.34
N SER A 197 -8.80 24.14 3.79
CA SER A 197 -7.79 23.07 3.77
C SER A 197 -7.47 22.53 2.36
N ASP A 198 -8.24 22.94 1.35
CA ASP A 198 -8.10 22.43 -0.01
C ASP A 198 -6.74 22.73 -0.61
N LEU A 199 -6.24 23.96 -0.48
CA LEU A 199 -4.98 24.35 -1.12
C LEU A 199 -3.77 23.62 -0.54
N ALA A 200 -3.70 23.45 0.78
CA ALA A 200 -2.63 22.70 1.43
C ALA A 200 -2.67 21.22 1.05
N SER A 201 -3.88 20.65 1.01
CA SER A 201 -4.10 19.25 0.64
C SER A 201 -3.80 18.99 -0.85
N GLU A 202 -4.14 19.92 -1.73
CA GLU A 202 -3.80 19.87 -3.15
C GLU A 202 -2.29 19.94 -3.36
N ARG A 203 -1.60 20.87 -2.69
CA ARG A 203 -0.15 20.99 -2.76
C ARG A 203 0.54 19.73 -2.27
N PHE A 204 0.14 19.22 -1.11
CA PHE A 204 0.63 17.95 -0.58
C PHE A 204 0.43 16.82 -1.59
N TRP A 205 -0.80 16.61 -2.07
CA TRP A 205 -1.12 15.53 -3.00
C TRP A 205 -0.44 15.69 -4.37
N GLY A 206 -0.18 16.92 -4.81
CA GLY A 206 0.62 17.23 -5.99
C GLY A 206 2.09 16.84 -5.82
N GLY A 207 2.61 16.96 -4.58
CA GLY A 207 3.96 16.58 -4.20
C GLY A 207 4.20 15.07 -4.08
N VAL A 208 3.19 14.27 -3.74
CA VAL A 208 3.33 12.80 -3.59
C VAL A 208 3.73 12.12 -4.90
N ASP A 209 4.82 11.37 -4.98
CA ASP A 209 5.10 10.57 -6.18
C ASP A 209 4.14 9.36 -6.23
N GLN A 210 3.47 9.15 -7.37
CA GLN A 210 2.45 8.11 -7.50
C GLN A 210 2.95 6.99 -8.39
N PHE A 211 2.82 5.75 -7.92
CA PHE A 211 3.23 4.55 -8.63
C PHE A 211 2.09 3.54 -8.66
N ARG A 212 2.14 2.63 -9.62
CA ARG A 212 1.24 1.47 -9.68
C ARG A 212 2.06 0.20 -9.85
N VAL A 213 1.52 -0.89 -9.33
CA VAL A 213 1.97 -2.25 -9.63
C VAL A 213 0.75 -3.14 -9.72
N LYS A 214 0.74 -4.08 -10.67
CA LYS A 214 -0.26 -5.14 -10.72
C LYS A 214 0.34 -6.40 -10.13
N LEU A 215 -0.42 -7.11 -9.31
CA LEU A 215 -0.03 -8.41 -8.74
C LEU A 215 -0.12 -9.51 -9.81
N GLU A 216 0.65 -9.36 -10.90
CA GLU A 216 0.68 -10.27 -12.05
C GLU A 216 1.47 -11.55 -11.72
N ALA A 217 1.46 -12.52 -12.64
CA ALA A 217 1.92 -13.89 -12.38
C ALA A 217 3.28 -14.01 -11.66
N PRO A 218 4.34 -13.23 -11.99
CA PRO A 218 5.61 -13.31 -11.27
C PRO A 218 5.49 -12.93 -9.78
N ILE A 219 4.75 -11.87 -9.48
CA ILE A 219 4.54 -11.39 -8.10
C ILE A 219 3.56 -12.32 -7.37
N ALA A 220 2.48 -12.72 -8.03
CA ALA A 220 1.49 -13.64 -7.47
C ALA A 220 2.12 -14.99 -7.11
N LYS A 221 3.04 -15.50 -7.96
CA LYS A 221 3.79 -16.73 -7.67
C LYS A 221 4.56 -16.64 -6.36
N LEU A 222 5.33 -15.57 -6.17
CA LEU A 222 6.12 -15.36 -4.96
C LEU A 222 5.22 -15.24 -3.71
N LEU A 223 4.10 -14.52 -3.82
CA LEU A 223 3.13 -14.41 -2.73
C LEU A 223 2.52 -15.76 -2.36
N LEU A 224 2.13 -16.57 -3.34
CA LEU A 224 1.57 -17.90 -3.09
C LEU A 224 2.62 -18.85 -2.50
N GLN A 225 3.87 -18.78 -2.96
CA GLN A 225 4.96 -19.59 -2.40
C GLN A 225 5.18 -19.29 -0.92
N GLU A 226 5.13 -18.03 -0.52
CA GLU A 226 5.27 -17.63 0.89
C GLU A 226 4.05 -17.98 1.74
N ILE A 227 2.84 -17.85 1.20
CA ILE A 227 1.60 -18.16 1.95
C ILE A 227 1.47 -19.67 2.19
N TYR A 228 1.80 -20.49 1.19
CA TYR A 228 1.56 -21.92 1.24
C TYR A 228 2.80 -22.74 1.62
N ASP A 229 3.99 -22.13 1.73
CA ASP A 229 5.28 -22.81 1.98
C ASP A 229 5.54 -24.01 1.03
N VAL A 230 4.92 -23.96 -0.16
CA VAL A 230 5.08 -24.96 -1.21
C VAL A 230 5.89 -24.32 -2.32
N LYS A 231 6.99 -24.98 -2.73
CA LYS A 231 7.59 -24.73 -4.05
C LYS A 231 6.53 -25.07 -5.09
N ILE A 232 5.74 -24.09 -5.50
CA ILE A 232 4.73 -24.29 -6.54
C ILE A 232 5.46 -24.63 -7.84
N THR A 233 5.53 -25.93 -8.12
CA THR A 233 6.01 -26.55 -9.36
C THR A 233 4.93 -26.58 -10.43
N GLU A 234 3.67 -26.37 -10.05
CA GLU A 234 2.54 -26.27 -10.97
C GLU A 234 2.42 -24.88 -11.61
N ASP A 235 1.78 -24.88 -12.77
CA ASP A 235 1.62 -23.71 -13.62
C ASP A 235 0.75 -22.67 -12.89
N VAL A 236 1.38 -21.63 -12.31
CA VAL A 236 0.69 -20.54 -11.59
C VAL A 236 -0.40 -19.89 -12.44
N ALA A 237 -0.27 -19.99 -13.77
CA ALA A 237 -1.31 -19.61 -14.72
C ALA A 237 -2.64 -20.35 -14.50
N ALA A 238 -2.64 -21.61 -14.05
CA ALA A 238 -3.84 -22.40 -13.72
C ALA A 238 -4.47 -21.95 -12.39
N ILE A 239 -3.68 -21.71 -11.34
CA ILE A 239 -4.18 -21.19 -10.05
C ILE A 239 -4.80 -19.79 -10.23
N VAL A 240 -4.12 -18.93 -10.99
CA VAL A 240 -4.65 -17.60 -11.36
C VAL A 240 -5.89 -17.73 -12.24
N ARG A 241 -6.02 -18.79 -13.06
CA ARG A 241 -7.21 -19.08 -13.89
C ARG A 241 -8.38 -19.59 -13.07
N ASP A 242 -8.17 -20.36 -12.00
CA ASP A 242 -9.24 -20.76 -11.08
C ASP A 242 -9.78 -19.58 -10.28
N LEU A 243 -8.93 -18.61 -9.94
CA LEU A 243 -9.37 -17.30 -9.44
C LEU A 243 -10.13 -16.46 -10.49
N ARG A 244 -10.12 -16.83 -11.78
CA ARG A 244 -10.99 -16.23 -12.82
C ARG A 244 -12.38 -16.86 -12.86
N GLY A 245 -12.58 -18.03 -12.26
CA GLY A 245 -13.79 -18.85 -12.39
C GLY A 245 -14.83 -18.69 -11.27
N VAL A 246 -14.52 -17.97 -10.19
CA VAL A 246 -15.44 -17.80 -9.05
C VAL A 246 -16.49 -16.72 -9.34
N ASN A 247 -17.28 -16.92 -10.40
CA ASN A 247 -18.70 -16.58 -10.38
C ASN A 247 -19.40 -17.77 -9.73
N ILE A 248 -19.50 -17.80 -8.40
CA ILE A 248 -20.38 -18.77 -7.76
C ILE A 248 -21.79 -18.25 -8.00
N THR A 249 -22.39 -18.70 -9.11
CA THR A 249 -23.84 -18.86 -9.16
C THR A 249 -24.23 -19.64 -7.92
N ALA A 250 -25.03 -19.00 -7.05
CA ALA A 250 -25.71 -19.68 -5.97
C ALA A 250 -26.28 -20.99 -6.53
N VAL A 251 -25.82 -22.12 -5.99
CA VAL A 251 -26.47 -23.39 -6.25
C VAL A 251 -27.83 -23.27 -5.58
N ALA A 252 -28.82 -22.87 -6.36
CA ALA A 252 -30.22 -23.11 -6.05
C ALA A 252 -30.40 -24.63 -6.08
N GLY A 253 -30.22 -25.27 -4.93
CA GLY A 253 -30.72 -26.61 -4.69
C GLY A 253 -32.19 -26.50 -4.31
N ALA A 254 -33.05 -26.36 -5.31
CA ALA A 254 -34.42 -26.84 -5.24
C ALA A 254 -34.47 -28.12 -6.09
N ASP A 255 -34.96 -29.20 -5.47
CA ASP A 255 -35.77 -30.28 -6.02
C ASP A 255 -35.56 -31.53 -5.15
N SER A 256 -36.46 -31.79 -4.20
CA SER A 256 -37.76 -32.45 -4.34
C SER A 256 -37.64 -33.97 -4.47
N GLU A 257 -37.75 -34.64 -3.32
CA GLU A 257 -38.79 -35.63 -3.00
C GLU A 257 -38.94 -35.72 -1.47
#